data_AF-A0A6B2LDQ1-F1
#
_entry.id   AF-A0A6B2LDQ1-F1
#
_cell.length_a   1.000
_cell.length_b   1.000
_cell.length_c   1.000
_cell.angle_alpha   90.00
_cell.angle_beta   90.00
_cell.angle_gamma   90.00
#
_symmetry.space_group_name_H-M   'P 1'
#
loop_
_entity.id
_entity.type
_entity.pdbx_description
1 polymer ?
#
loop_
_entity_poly.entity_id
_entity_poly.type
_entity_poly.pdbx_seq_one_letter_code
_entity_poly.pdbx_strand_id
1 'polypeptide(L)'
;MGFKLEGEWLPFGLNPCWRICKYTPGGHFGPHYDGAYWKNTSERSLMTLNIYLNGDFEGGTTNFLSENQTLSLTDNMFRASPENILFKVTPQAGTALIFNHMILHEGDVLQSNVKYIMRSDIMFRREVLEIDEKETKALEYLRQAQVLEQNGECEAAASLYRSAFKLCPGLEEAV
;
A
#
# COMPACT_ATOMS: atom_id res chain seq x y z
N MET A 1 -2.66 5.51 -12.42
CA MET A 1 -2.30 4.24 -13.08
C MET A 1 -0.78 4.11 -12.97
N GLY A 2 -0.27 3.00 -12.43
CA GLY A 2 1.14 2.93 -12.01
C GLY A 2 2.15 2.97 -13.16
N PHE A 3 3.31 3.56 -12.90
CA PHE A 3 4.44 3.65 -13.83
C PHE A 3 4.87 2.25 -14.34
N LYS A 4 5.15 2.14 -15.66
CA LYS A 4 5.69 0.93 -16.32
C LYS A 4 5.06 -0.41 -15.89
N LEU A 5 3.72 -0.48 -15.86
CA LEU A 5 2.99 -1.73 -15.60
C LEU A 5 2.90 -2.67 -16.81
N GLU A 6 3.33 -2.22 -17.99
CA GLU A 6 3.32 -3.03 -19.21
C GLU A 6 4.25 -4.26 -19.12
N GLY A 7 3.85 -5.32 -19.83
CA GLY A 7 4.55 -6.61 -19.88
C GLY A 7 3.97 -7.67 -18.94
N GLU A 8 4.56 -8.85 -18.97
CA GLU A 8 4.18 -9.97 -18.10
C GLU A 8 4.93 -9.90 -16.77
N TRP A 9 4.17 -9.90 -15.67
CA TRP A 9 4.69 -9.83 -14.30
C TRP A 9 4.45 -11.15 -13.59
N LEU A 10 5.53 -11.84 -13.21
CA LEU A 10 5.47 -13.12 -12.52
C LEU A 10 5.75 -12.94 -11.03
N PRO A 11 4.92 -13.49 -10.13
CA PRO A 11 5.19 -13.46 -8.71
C PRO A 11 6.43 -14.30 -8.41
N PHE A 12 7.36 -13.78 -7.60
CA PHE A 12 8.60 -14.48 -7.27
C PHE A 12 8.91 -14.57 -5.77
N GLY A 13 8.14 -13.89 -4.92
CA GLY A 13 8.34 -13.95 -3.46
C GLY A 13 7.53 -12.93 -2.70
N LEU A 14 7.86 -12.76 -1.42
CA LEU A 14 7.29 -11.75 -0.54
C LEU A 14 8.31 -10.63 -0.29
N ASN A 15 7.81 -9.44 0.04
CA ASN A 15 8.64 -8.34 0.46
C ASN A 15 9.36 -8.73 1.78
N PRO A 16 10.70 -8.63 1.86
CA PRO A 16 11.43 -8.98 3.08
C PRO A 16 11.10 -8.06 4.27
N CYS A 17 10.54 -6.87 4.02
CA CYS A 17 10.08 -5.97 5.07
C CYS A 17 8.68 -6.36 5.55
N TRP A 18 8.62 -7.12 6.65
CA TRP A 18 7.37 -7.48 7.31
C TRP A 18 6.94 -6.41 8.31
N ARG A 19 5.65 -6.15 8.37
CA ARG A 19 5.03 -5.19 9.30
C ARG A 19 4.09 -5.94 10.24
N ILE A 20 4.09 -5.56 11.52
CA ILE A 20 3.09 -6.01 12.48
C ILE A 20 2.26 -4.79 12.89
N CYS A 21 0.98 -4.83 12.58
CA CYS A 21 0.03 -3.77 12.92
C CYS A 21 -0.80 -4.19 14.13
N LYS A 22 -0.97 -3.25 15.07
CA LYS A 22 -1.86 -3.39 16.23
C LYS A 22 -2.93 -2.31 16.16
N TYR A 23 -4.18 -2.71 16.25
CA TYR A 23 -5.32 -1.81 16.39
C TYR A 23 -5.95 -1.99 17.76
N THR A 24 -6.21 -0.88 18.45
CA THR A 24 -7.00 -0.82 19.70
C THR A 24 -8.40 -0.32 19.39
N PRO A 25 -9.37 -0.37 20.32
CA PRO A 25 -10.72 0.12 20.07
C PRO A 25 -10.70 1.58 19.59
N GLY A 26 -11.50 1.90 18.57
CA GLY A 26 -11.48 3.17 17.84
C GLY A 26 -10.41 3.26 16.74
N GLY A 27 -9.46 2.32 16.68
CA GLY A 27 -8.49 2.22 15.59
C GLY A 27 -9.14 1.81 14.28
N HIS A 28 -8.72 2.44 13.18
CA HIS A 28 -9.18 2.16 11.81
C HIS A 28 -8.09 2.52 10.82
N PHE A 29 -8.31 2.19 9.54
CA PHE A 29 -7.50 2.71 8.45
C PHE A 29 -8.44 3.12 7.32
N GLY A 30 -8.59 4.43 7.09
CA GLY A 30 -9.59 4.97 6.18
C GLY A 30 -9.40 4.53 4.71
N PRO A 31 -10.38 4.82 3.83
CA PRO A 31 -10.34 4.41 2.43
C PRO A 31 -9.05 4.80 1.70
N HIS A 32 -8.36 3.83 1.10
CA HIS A 32 -7.09 4.03 0.41
C HIS A 32 -6.80 2.95 -0.65
N TYR A 33 -5.79 3.23 -1.47
CA TYR A 33 -5.05 2.24 -2.24
C TYR A 33 -3.73 1.96 -1.55
N ASP A 34 -3.24 0.73 -1.70
CA ASP A 34 -1.93 0.41 -1.16
C ASP A 34 -0.81 0.93 -2.06
N GLY A 35 0.22 1.52 -1.45
CA GLY A 35 1.42 1.94 -2.16
C GLY A 35 2.28 0.74 -2.60
N ALA A 36 2.92 0.86 -3.76
CA ALA A 36 3.84 -0.15 -4.25
C ALA A 36 5.27 0.08 -3.70
N TYR A 37 5.93 -1.01 -3.30
CA TYR A 37 7.37 -1.06 -3.07
C TYR A 37 8.10 -1.36 -4.37
N TRP A 38 9.08 -0.52 -4.71
CA TRP A 38 9.89 -0.63 -5.91
C TRP A 38 11.31 -1.00 -5.53
N LYS A 39 11.75 -2.20 -5.87
CA LYS A 39 13.15 -2.60 -5.66
C LYS A 39 14.03 -2.10 -6.80
N ASN A 40 13.53 -2.17 -8.03
CA ASN A 40 14.14 -1.62 -9.24
C ASN A 40 13.07 -1.54 -10.34
N THR A 41 13.49 -1.22 -11.58
CA THR A 41 12.59 -1.06 -12.74
C THR A 41 11.85 -2.33 -13.16
N SER A 42 12.30 -3.50 -12.72
CA SER A 42 11.75 -4.81 -13.12
C SER A 42 11.26 -5.65 -11.93
N GLU A 43 11.40 -5.16 -10.69
CA GLU A 43 10.95 -5.84 -9.46
C GLU A 43 10.18 -4.88 -8.55
N ARG A 44 8.91 -5.18 -8.31
CA ARG A 44 8.02 -4.37 -7.46
C ARG A 44 6.92 -5.21 -6.81
N SER A 45 6.28 -4.70 -5.78
CA SER A 45 5.05 -5.28 -5.27
C SER A 45 3.84 -4.86 -6.10
N LEU A 46 2.86 -5.76 -6.24
CA LEU A 46 1.56 -5.47 -6.88
C LEU A 46 0.34 -5.89 -6.04
N MET A 47 0.56 -6.70 -4.99
CA MET A 47 -0.51 -7.21 -4.15
C MET A 47 -0.11 -7.14 -2.68
N THR A 48 -1.08 -6.88 -1.82
CA THR A 48 -0.92 -6.92 -0.36
C THR A 48 -1.21 -8.32 0.15
N LEU A 49 -0.44 -8.74 1.15
CA LEU A 49 -0.69 -9.93 1.97
C LEU A 49 -0.95 -9.50 3.41
N ASN A 50 -2.17 -9.69 3.89
CA ASN A 50 -2.54 -9.52 5.29
C ASN A 50 -2.77 -10.89 5.93
N ILE A 51 -2.06 -11.21 7.01
CA ILE A 51 -2.26 -12.40 7.83
C ILE A 51 -2.89 -11.95 9.15
N TYR A 52 -4.09 -12.43 9.44
CA TYR A 52 -4.80 -12.09 10.68
C TYR A 52 -4.31 -12.99 11.80
N LEU A 53 -3.69 -12.40 12.83
CA LEU A 53 -3.07 -13.14 13.92
C LEU A 53 -4.06 -13.51 15.03
N ASN A 54 -5.21 -12.86 15.07
CA ASN A 54 -6.31 -13.14 15.98
C ASN A 54 -7.68 -12.78 15.35
N GLY A 55 -8.78 -13.00 16.08
CA GLY A 55 -10.15 -12.75 15.59
C GLY A 55 -11.21 -12.63 16.70
N ASP A 56 -10.75 -12.52 17.94
CA ASP A 56 -11.55 -12.39 19.16
C ASP A 56 -11.89 -10.91 19.43
N PHE A 57 -12.54 -10.25 18.47
CA PHE A 57 -12.95 -8.85 18.56
C PHE A 57 -14.18 -8.55 17.71
N GLU A 58 -14.83 -7.41 17.98
CA GLU A 58 -15.95 -6.89 17.19
C GLU A 58 -15.51 -5.74 16.28
N GLY A 59 -16.13 -5.62 15.11
CA GLY A 59 -15.72 -4.68 14.06
C GLY A 59 -14.39 -5.08 13.40
N GLY A 60 -13.61 -4.09 12.94
CA GLY A 60 -12.27 -4.33 12.42
C GLY A 60 -12.22 -5.14 11.13
N THR A 61 -13.26 -5.13 10.29
CA THR A 61 -13.25 -5.83 9.00
C THR A 61 -12.28 -5.18 8.02
N THR A 62 -11.84 -5.94 7.01
CA THR A 62 -11.25 -5.34 5.81
C THR A 62 -12.38 -5.21 4.78
N ASN A 63 -12.72 -3.97 4.42
CA ASN A 63 -13.82 -3.67 3.51
C ASN A 63 -13.26 -3.30 2.13
N PHE A 64 -13.83 -3.86 1.08
CA PHE A 64 -13.56 -3.45 -0.31
C PHE A 64 -14.70 -2.58 -0.81
N LEU A 65 -14.32 -1.47 -1.43
CA LEU A 65 -15.20 -0.33 -1.64
C LEU A 65 -15.47 -0.11 -3.13
N SER A 66 -16.60 0.54 -3.40
CA SER A 66 -16.90 1.07 -4.72
C SER A 66 -15.97 2.22 -5.07
N GLU A 67 -15.49 2.26 -6.31
CA GLU A 67 -14.73 3.38 -6.87
C GLU A 67 -15.49 4.72 -6.80
N ASN A 68 -16.82 4.67 -6.74
CA ASN A 68 -17.68 5.85 -6.58
C ASN A 68 -17.78 6.34 -5.12
N GLN A 69 -16.91 5.84 -4.22
CA GLN A 69 -16.88 6.26 -2.81
C GLN A 69 -16.68 7.78 -2.69
N THR A 70 -17.57 8.43 -1.95
CA THR A 70 -17.33 9.77 -1.42
C THR A 70 -16.77 9.66 0.00
N LEU A 71 -15.69 10.38 0.31
CA LEU A 71 -15.13 10.39 1.66
C LEU A 71 -16.17 10.96 2.63
N SER A 72 -16.70 10.10 3.51
CA SER A 72 -17.60 10.49 4.57
C SER A 72 -16.81 10.64 5.86
N LEU A 73 -16.95 11.80 6.51
CA LEU A 73 -16.45 12.02 7.85
C LEU A 73 -17.57 11.65 8.83
N THR A 74 -17.51 10.44 9.39
CA THR A 74 -18.47 9.95 10.38
C THR A 74 -17.74 9.81 11.72
N ASP A 75 -18.27 10.41 12.79
CA ASP A 75 -17.64 10.41 14.12
C ASP A 75 -16.19 10.91 14.13
N ASN A 76 -15.86 11.91 13.30
CA ASN A 76 -14.50 12.41 13.06
C ASN A 76 -13.52 11.38 12.46
N MET A 77 -14.01 10.34 11.81
CA MET A 77 -13.23 9.30 11.16
C MET A 77 -13.58 9.24 9.68
N PHE A 78 -12.57 9.23 8.81
CA PHE A 78 -12.77 9.04 7.38
C PHE A 78 -13.04 7.56 7.11
N ARG A 79 -14.28 7.26 6.70
CA ARG A 79 -14.78 5.90 6.50
C ARG A 79 -15.65 5.81 5.27
N ALA A 80 -15.77 4.60 4.74
CA ALA A 80 -16.75 4.30 3.73
C ALA A 80 -18.17 4.36 4.31
N SER A 81 -19.07 5.08 3.65
CA SER A 81 -20.50 4.93 3.87
C SER A 81 -20.95 3.48 3.58
N PRO A 82 -21.87 2.89 4.37
CA PRO A 82 -22.26 1.49 4.24
C PRO A 82 -22.70 1.07 2.84
N GLU A 83 -23.36 1.96 2.10
CA GLU A 83 -23.84 1.76 0.73
C GLU A 83 -22.72 1.56 -0.30
N ASN A 84 -21.50 1.99 0.00
CA ASN A 84 -20.34 1.88 -0.89
C ASN A 84 -19.47 0.65 -0.56
N ILE A 85 -19.79 -0.10 0.49
CA ILE A 85 -19.06 -1.32 0.84
C ILE A 85 -19.57 -2.47 -0.04
N LEU A 86 -18.73 -2.92 -0.99
CA LEU A 86 -19.05 -4.00 -1.92
C LEU A 86 -18.82 -5.37 -1.31
N PHE A 87 -17.79 -5.51 -0.47
CA PHE A 87 -17.44 -6.78 0.15
C PHE A 87 -16.75 -6.57 1.50
N LYS A 88 -17.01 -7.47 2.46
CA LYS A 88 -16.40 -7.45 3.80
C LYS A 88 -15.67 -8.75 4.09
N VAL A 89 -14.42 -8.65 4.53
CA VAL A 89 -13.65 -9.76 5.07
C VAL A 89 -13.59 -9.61 6.59
N THR A 90 -14.17 -10.58 7.29
CA THR A 90 -14.06 -10.66 8.76
C THR A 90 -12.75 -11.40 9.11
N PRO A 91 -11.84 -10.77 9.86
CA PRO A 91 -10.61 -11.41 10.29
C PRO A 91 -10.87 -12.69 11.08
N GLN A 92 -10.15 -13.74 10.73
CA GLN A 92 -10.14 -14.99 11.49
C GLN A 92 -8.69 -15.39 11.73
N ALA A 93 -8.36 -15.78 12.96
CA ALA A 93 -7.01 -16.13 13.34
C ALA A 93 -6.42 -17.21 12.40
N GLY A 94 -5.24 -16.93 11.84
CA GLY A 94 -4.54 -17.82 10.93
C GLY A 94 -4.94 -17.71 9.46
N THR A 95 -5.95 -16.89 9.12
CA THR A 95 -6.32 -16.66 7.71
C THR A 95 -5.43 -15.60 7.06
N ALA A 96 -5.25 -15.73 5.75
CA ALA A 96 -4.52 -14.79 4.93
C ALA A 96 -5.45 -14.19 3.86
N LEU A 97 -5.37 -12.87 3.68
CA LEU A 97 -6.06 -12.12 2.66
C LEU A 97 -5.02 -11.56 1.68
N ILE A 98 -5.19 -11.88 0.40
CA ILE A 98 -4.37 -11.38 -0.71
C ILE A 98 -5.27 -10.58 -1.64
N PHE A 99 -4.84 -9.37 -2.01
CA PHE A 99 -5.58 -8.51 -2.92
C PHE A 99 -4.65 -7.54 -3.66
N ASN A 100 -5.10 -7.06 -4.82
CA ASN A 100 -4.33 -6.11 -5.63
C ASN A 100 -4.26 -4.74 -4.96
N HIS A 101 -3.10 -4.08 -5.04
CA HIS A 101 -2.87 -2.73 -4.54
C HIS A 101 -3.86 -1.69 -5.09
N MET A 102 -4.36 -1.91 -6.31
CA MET A 102 -5.29 -1.04 -7.02
C MET A 102 -6.77 -1.32 -6.71
N ILE A 103 -7.08 -1.93 -5.57
CA ILE A 103 -8.47 -2.09 -5.10
C ILE A 103 -8.69 -1.13 -3.93
N LEU A 104 -9.68 -0.24 -4.06
CA LEU A 104 -10.05 0.68 -2.99
C LEU A 104 -10.56 -0.11 -1.78
N HIS A 105 -9.94 0.11 -0.62
CA HIS A 105 -10.27 -0.64 0.59
C HIS A 105 -10.02 0.17 1.85
N GLU A 106 -10.55 -0.32 2.97
CA GLU A 106 -10.33 0.24 4.31
C GLU A 106 -10.21 -0.87 5.36
N GLY A 107 -9.64 -0.51 6.51
CA GLY A 107 -9.81 -1.26 7.75
C GLY A 107 -10.88 -0.59 8.60
N ASP A 108 -12.03 -1.27 8.77
CA ASP A 108 -13.14 -0.75 9.56
C ASP A 108 -12.74 -0.55 11.02
N VAL A 109 -13.54 0.24 11.74
CA VAL A 109 -13.30 0.58 13.14
C VAL A 109 -13.34 -0.67 14.00
N LEU A 110 -12.29 -0.86 14.80
CA LEU A 110 -12.30 -1.87 15.84
C LEU A 110 -13.17 -1.41 17.01
N GLN A 111 -14.16 -2.21 17.39
CA GLN A 111 -15.11 -1.85 18.44
C GLN A 111 -14.67 -2.35 19.82
N SER A 112 -14.08 -3.54 19.89
CA SER A 112 -13.66 -4.17 21.15
C SER A 112 -12.33 -4.91 21.03
N ASN A 113 -11.69 -5.19 22.17
CA ASN A 113 -10.43 -5.92 22.28
C ASN A 113 -9.29 -5.33 21.42
N VAL A 114 -8.38 -6.16 20.90
CA VAL A 114 -7.22 -5.75 20.12
C VAL A 114 -7.15 -6.61 18.86
N LYS A 115 -6.85 -6.00 17.72
CA LYS A 115 -6.61 -6.70 16.45
C LYS A 115 -5.14 -6.65 16.08
N TYR A 116 -4.59 -7.78 15.69
CA TYR A 116 -3.23 -7.93 15.19
C TYR A 116 -3.22 -8.43 13.74
N ILE A 117 -2.45 -7.75 12.89
CA ILE A 117 -2.20 -8.15 11.50
C ILE A 117 -0.70 -8.23 11.29
N MET A 118 -0.24 -9.31 10.66
CA MET A 118 1.08 -9.34 10.03
C MET A 118 0.91 -9.05 8.54
N ARG A 119 1.60 -8.05 8.03
CA ARG A 119 1.48 -7.58 6.65
C ARG A 119 2.81 -7.70 5.91
N SER A 120 2.74 -8.14 4.65
CA SER A 120 3.79 -8.02 3.64
C SER A 120 3.13 -7.73 2.30
N ASP A 121 3.91 -7.73 1.22
CA ASP A 121 3.43 -7.56 -0.15
C ASP A 121 3.98 -8.68 -1.01
N ILE A 122 3.22 -9.13 -2.02
CA ILE A 122 3.70 -10.09 -3.02
C ILE A 122 4.54 -9.34 -4.04
N MET A 123 5.78 -9.78 -4.18
CA MET A 123 6.77 -9.24 -5.12
C MET A 123 6.64 -9.92 -6.47
N PHE A 124 6.64 -9.10 -7.52
CA PHE A 124 6.56 -9.50 -8.91
C PHE A 124 7.81 -9.04 -9.65
N ARG A 125 8.24 -9.86 -10.59
CA ARG A 125 9.33 -9.58 -11.51
C ARG A 125 8.77 -9.59 -12.92
N ARG A 126 9.10 -8.57 -13.70
CA ARG A 126 8.83 -8.56 -15.13
C ARG A 126 9.92 -9.30 -15.88
N GLU A 127 9.55 -10.11 -16.86
CA GLU A 127 10.51 -10.66 -17.81
C GLU A 127 11.07 -9.54 -18.69
N VAL A 128 12.30 -9.11 -18.34
CA VAL A 128 13.23 -8.20 -19.03
C VAL A 128 12.62 -7.16 -20.00
N LEU A 129 12.63 -5.90 -19.57
CA LEU A 129 12.78 -4.75 -20.48
C LEU A 129 14.21 -4.20 -20.34
N GLU A 130 14.71 -3.53 -21.37
CA GLU A 130 16.04 -2.88 -21.34
C GLU A 130 16.23 -2.06 -20.05
N ILE A 131 17.41 -2.20 -19.44
CA ILE A 131 17.77 -1.41 -18.26
C ILE A 131 17.95 0.04 -18.72
N ASP A 132 17.05 0.92 -18.31
CA ASP A 132 17.23 2.35 -18.46
C ASP A 132 18.01 2.90 -17.25
N GLU A 133 19.25 3.36 -17.50
CA GLU A 133 20.11 3.94 -16.48
C GLU A 133 19.50 5.20 -15.85
N LYS A 134 18.74 5.99 -16.62
CA LYS A 134 18.08 7.20 -16.10
C LYS A 134 16.98 6.84 -15.11
N GLU A 135 16.19 5.81 -15.42
CA GLU A 135 15.14 5.33 -14.53
C GLU A 135 15.70 4.72 -13.25
N THR A 136 16.76 3.92 -13.39
CA THR A 136 17.46 3.34 -12.24
C THR A 136 17.96 4.44 -11.31
N LYS A 137 18.57 5.49 -11.88
CA LYS A 137 19.03 6.65 -11.11
C LYS A 137 17.88 7.46 -10.50
N ALA A 138 16.78 7.62 -11.22
CA ALA A 138 15.60 8.31 -10.73
C ALA A 138 14.96 7.59 -9.54
N LEU A 139 14.86 6.26 -9.59
CA LEU A 139 14.38 5.43 -8.49
C LEU A 139 15.30 5.51 -7.26
N GLU A 140 16.62 5.58 -7.45
CA GLU A 140 17.55 5.77 -6.34
C GLU A 140 17.39 7.15 -5.69
N TYR A 141 17.22 8.21 -6.48
CA TYR A 141 16.91 9.55 -5.94
C TYR A 141 15.58 9.56 -5.19
N LEU A 142 14.55 8.89 -5.71
CA LEU A 142 13.26 8.77 -5.04
C LEU A 142 13.42 8.09 -3.68
N ARG A 143 14.15 6.97 -3.62
CA ARG A 143 14.40 6.23 -2.37
C ARG A 143 15.15 7.07 -1.34
N GLN A 144 16.17 7.81 -1.77
CA GLN A 144 16.92 8.72 -0.90
C GLN A 144 16.05 9.88 -0.40
N ALA A 145 15.19 10.44 -1.26
CA ALA A 145 14.25 11.49 -0.89
C ALA A 145 13.30 11.03 0.23
N GLN A 146 12.73 9.83 0.10
CA GLN A 146 11.83 9.23 1.11
C GLN A 146 12.53 9.04 2.46
N VAL A 147 13.80 8.61 2.47
CA VAL A 147 14.58 8.47 3.71
C VAL A 147 14.80 9.83 4.37
N LEU A 148 15.19 10.85 3.59
CA LEU A 148 15.39 12.21 4.10
C LEU A 148 14.09 12.80 4.66
N GLU A 149 12.97 12.60 3.98
CA GLU A 149 11.65 13.03 4.43
C GLU A 149 11.25 12.38 5.76
N GLN A 150 11.46 11.07 5.90
CA GLN A 150 11.23 10.36 7.16
C GLN A 150 12.09 10.89 8.32
N ASN A 151 13.29 11.39 8.02
CA ASN A 151 14.18 12.02 8.99
C ASN A 151 13.87 13.51 9.23
N GLY A 152 12.89 14.09 8.54
CA GLY A 152 12.51 15.50 8.65
C GLY A 152 13.40 16.47 7.84
N GLU A 153 14.26 15.96 6.97
CA GLU A 153 15.15 16.75 6.10
C GLU A 153 14.44 17.21 4.82
N CYS A 154 13.33 17.94 4.98
CA CYS A 154 12.37 18.23 3.91
C CYS A 154 12.98 18.95 2.69
N GLU A 155 13.91 19.89 2.88
CA GLU A 155 14.52 20.62 1.77
C GLU A 155 15.41 19.73 0.90
N ALA A 156 16.19 18.87 1.54
CA ALA A 156 17.05 17.91 0.87
C ALA A 156 16.22 16.84 0.15
N ALA A 157 15.16 16.35 0.81
CA ALA A 157 14.17 15.45 0.20
C ALA A 157 13.54 16.08 -1.06
N ALA A 158 13.04 17.32 -0.96
CA ALA A 158 12.43 18.03 -2.08
C ALA A 158 13.40 18.21 -3.27
N SER A 159 14.69 18.43 -3.02
CA SER A 159 15.71 18.51 -4.07
C SER A 159 15.89 17.19 -4.82
N LEU A 160 15.90 16.07 -4.10
CA LEU A 160 16.00 14.74 -4.69
C LEU A 160 14.73 14.32 -5.42
N TYR A 161 13.54 14.62 -4.88
CA TYR A 161 12.27 14.42 -5.58
C TYR A 161 12.26 15.13 -6.94
N ARG A 162 12.62 16.43 -6.98
CA ARG A 162 12.74 17.19 -8.24
C ARG A 162 13.73 16.55 -9.22
N SER A 163 14.84 16.04 -8.71
CA SER A 163 15.86 15.39 -9.55
C SER A 163 15.36 14.06 -10.11
N ALA A 164 14.65 13.26 -9.32
CA ALA A 164 14.02 12.02 -9.74
C ALA A 164 12.99 12.26 -10.84
N PHE A 165 12.04 13.18 -10.62
CA PHE A 165 10.97 13.49 -11.57
C PHE A 165 11.50 14.14 -12.85
N LYS A 166 12.57 14.95 -12.77
CA LYS A 166 13.24 15.47 -13.97
C LYS A 166 13.89 14.37 -14.81
N LEU A 167 14.48 13.36 -14.17
CA LEU A 167 15.12 12.24 -14.86
C LEU A 167 14.09 11.27 -15.44
N CYS A 168 12.98 11.05 -14.74
CA CYS A 168 11.92 10.16 -15.16
C CYS A 168 10.55 10.76 -14.78
N PRO A 169 9.94 11.58 -15.66
CA PRO A 169 8.69 12.29 -15.36
C PRO A 169 7.53 11.36 -14.99
N GLY A 170 7.46 10.16 -15.57
CA GLY A 170 6.43 9.18 -15.26
C GLY A 170 6.44 8.65 -13.83
N LEU A 171 7.52 8.89 -13.04
CA LEU A 171 7.54 8.55 -11.63
C LEU A 171 6.65 9.46 -10.78
N GLU A 172 6.45 10.72 -11.16
CA GLU A 172 5.64 11.67 -10.38
C GLU A 172 4.17 11.23 -10.30
N GLU A 173 3.66 10.57 -11.34
CA GLU A 173 2.29 10.06 -11.39
C GLU A 173 2.10 8.73 -10.61
N ALA A 174 3.20 8.12 -10.16
CA ALA A 174 3.22 6.80 -9.55
C ALA A 174 3.58 6.79 -8.05
N VAL A 175 3.87 7.96 -7.49
CA VAL A 175 4.21 8.20 -6.08
C VAL A 175 3.10 9.02 -5.44
#